data_AF-A0A0K1JNX8-F1
#
_entry.id   AF-A0A0K1JNX8-F1
#
_cell.length_a   1.000
_cell.length_b   1.000
_cell.length_c   1.000
_cell.angle_alpha   90.00
_cell.angle_beta   90.00
_cell.angle_gamma   90.00
#
_symmetry.space_group_name_H-M   'P 1'
#
loop_
_entity.id
_entity.type
_entity.pdbx_description
1 polymer ?
#
loop_
_entity_poly.entity_id
_entity_poly.type
_entity_poly.pdbx_seq_one_letter_code
_entity_poly.pdbx_strand_id
1 'polypeptide(L)' 'MHRRTASLSIAAATLALGGALAGAPSASAGVYTWHHEADYSSSAECNSAGQAAIGGDYVKYECRGTSATELWLAEIW' A
#
# COMPACT_ATOMS: atom_id res chain seq x y z
N MET A 1 -3.57 37.83 -43.06
CA MET A 1 -3.30 38.18 -41.64
C MET A 1 -4.59 38.00 -40.84
N HIS A 2 -4.56 37.24 -39.74
CA HIS A 2 -5.44 37.25 -38.53
C HIS A 2 -5.21 35.91 -37.77
N ARG A 3 -4.28 35.86 -36.81
CA ARG A 3 -4.44 35.94 -35.33
C ARG A 3 -4.88 34.63 -34.64
N ARG A 4 -3.85 33.93 -34.13
CA ARG A 4 -3.68 33.22 -32.83
C ARG A 4 -4.92 32.80 -32.02
N THR A 5 -4.98 31.50 -31.71
CA THR A 5 -5.27 31.02 -30.34
C THR A 5 -4.70 29.61 -30.13
N ALA A 6 -3.95 29.45 -29.03
CA ALA A 6 -3.42 28.19 -28.54
C ALA A 6 -4.52 27.34 -27.85
N SER A 7 -4.10 26.22 -27.24
CA SER A 7 -4.79 25.37 -26.24
C SER A 7 -5.35 24.07 -26.85
N LEU A 8 -5.23 22.87 -26.28
CA LEU A 8 -4.96 22.45 -24.90
C LEU A 8 -4.15 21.14 -24.91
N SER A 9 -3.17 21.06 -24.01
CA SER A 9 -2.67 19.82 -23.44
C SER A 9 -3.81 19.07 -22.76
N ILE A 10 -4.02 17.79 -23.07
CA ILE A 10 -4.93 16.93 -22.28
C ILE A 10 -4.13 15.72 -21.82
N ALA A 11 -3.58 15.91 -20.62
CA ALA A 11 -3.46 14.94 -19.54
C ALA A 11 -3.59 13.46 -19.96
N ALA A 12 -2.44 12.79 -20.11
CA ALA A 12 -2.39 11.36 -19.91
C ALA A 12 -2.81 11.11 -18.46
N ALA A 13 -3.99 10.51 -18.29
CA ALA A 13 -4.53 10.05 -17.04
C ALA A 13 -3.47 9.20 -16.33
N THR A 14 -2.75 9.80 -15.38
CA THR A 14 -2.11 9.02 -14.34
C THR A 14 -3.28 8.54 -13.51
N LEU A 15 -3.74 7.32 -13.79
CA LEU A 15 -4.68 6.63 -12.91
C LEU A 15 -4.09 6.79 -11.52
N ALA A 16 -4.82 7.53 -10.69
CA ALA A 16 -4.70 7.46 -9.27
C ALA A 16 -5.02 6.01 -8.89
N LEU A 17 -4.03 5.13 -9.02
CA LEU A 17 -3.86 4.07 -8.04
C LEU A 17 -3.43 4.80 -6.77
N GLY A 18 -4.42 5.48 -6.18
CA GLY A 18 -4.54 5.49 -4.74
C GLY A 18 -4.52 4.03 -4.38
N GLY A 19 -3.31 3.50 -4.15
CA GLY A 19 -3.13 2.42 -3.22
C GLY A 19 -3.93 2.91 -2.04
N ALA A 20 -5.06 2.25 -1.81
CA ALA A 20 -5.74 2.37 -0.56
C ALA A 20 -4.65 2.04 0.45
N LEU A 21 -4.05 3.08 1.03
CA LEU A 21 -3.65 3.09 2.42
C LEU A 21 -4.97 2.80 3.13
N ALA A 22 -5.41 1.53 3.08
CA ALA A 22 -6.53 1.03 3.84
C ALA A 22 -6.19 1.45 5.25
N GLY A 23 -6.95 2.43 5.74
CA GLY A 23 -6.53 3.29 6.83
C GLY A 23 -5.94 2.45 7.94
N ALA A 24 -4.62 2.53 8.10
CA ALA A 24 -3.99 1.99 9.28
C ALA A 24 -4.71 2.69 10.44
N PRO A 25 -5.26 1.94 11.42
CA PRO A 25 -5.89 2.55 12.57
C PRO A 25 -4.93 3.62 13.11
N SER A 26 -5.46 4.80 13.43
CA SER A 26 -4.69 5.90 14.02
C SER A 26 -4.18 5.45 15.39
N ALA A 27 -3.14 4.63 15.37
CA ALA A 27 -2.50 4.11 16.53
C ALA A 27 -1.54 5.18 17.00
N SER A 28 -1.73 5.58 18.25
CA SER A 28 -0.76 6.22 19.12
C SER A 28 0.65 5.82 18.71
N ALA A 29 1.57 6.79 18.64
CA ALA A 29 2.97 6.64 18.20
C ALA A 29 3.74 5.56 18.99
N GLY A 30 3.47 4.28 18.69
CA GLY A 30 4.19 3.11 19.17
C GLY A 30 5.26 2.75 18.16
N VAL A 31 6.43 2.35 18.65
CA VAL A 31 7.49 1.81 17.81
C VAL A 31 7.05 0.41 17.38
N TYR A 32 6.85 0.21 16.08
CA TYR A 32 6.54 -1.11 15.52
C TYR A 32 7.83 -1.83 15.14
N THR A 33 7.95 -3.08 15.56
CA THR A 33 8.97 -3.98 15.03
C THR A 33 8.37 -4.74 13.86
N TRP A 34 8.99 -4.63 12.68
CA TRP A 34 8.51 -5.25 11.45
C TRP A 34 9.30 -6.52 11.11
N HIS A 35 8.58 -7.57 10.76
CA HIS A 35 9.13 -8.87 10.39
C HIS A 35 8.62 -9.26 9.01
N HIS A 36 9.52 -9.70 8.13
CA HIS A 36 9.13 -10.35 6.89
C HIS A 36 8.62 -11.75 7.21
N GLU A 37 7.44 -12.09 6.70
CA GLU A 37 6.79 -13.38 6.93
C GLU A 37 6.97 -14.28 5.70
N ALA A 38 6.44 -13.86 4.55
CA ALA A 38 6.45 -14.67 3.33
C ALA A 38 6.28 -13.86 2.05
N ASP A 39 6.72 -14.44 0.94
CA ASP A 39 6.48 -13.94 -0.43
C ASP A 39 5.30 -14.66 -1.07
N TYR A 40 4.41 -13.88 -1.69
CA TYR A 40 3.22 -14.38 -2.37
C TYR A 40 3.30 -14.22 -3.89
N SER A 41 2.52 -15.03 -4.61
CA SER A 41 2.49 -15.00 -6.08
C SER A 41 1.82 -13.72 -6.64
N SER A 42 1.05 -13.03 -5.82
CA SER A 42 0.26 -11.86 -6.19
C SER A 42 -0.04 -10.99 -4.98
N SER A 43 -0.23 -9.69 -5.21
CA SER A 43 -0.60 -8.74 -4.16
C SER A 43 -1.93 -9.07 -3.49
N ALA A 44 -2.88 -9.69 -4.21
CA ALA A 44 -4.14 -10.15 -3.65
C ALA A 44 -3.93 -11.24 -2.59
N GLU A 45 -3.04 -12.20 -2.84
CA GLU A 45 -2.73 -13.26 -1.89
C GLU A 45 -2.00 -12.70 -0.66
N CYS A 46 -1.03 -11.80 -0.87
CA CYS A 46 -0.35 -11.11 0.23
C CYS A 46 -1.34 -10.36 1.14
N ASN A 47 -2.29 -9.63 0.55
CA ASN A 47 -3.28 -8.89 1.34
C ASN A 47 -4.25 -9.82 2.08
N SER A 48 -4.69 -10.91 1.45
CA SER A 48 -5.55 -11.90 2.10
C SER A 48 -4.86 -12.54 3.29
N ALA A 49 -3.59 -12.94 3.14
CA ALA A 49 -2.80 -13.53 4.21
C ALA A 49 -2.49 -12.53 5.32
N GLY A 50 -2.10 -11.29 4.96
CA GLY A 50 -1.82 -10.24 5.92
C GLY A 50 -3.02 -9.88 6.79
N GLN A 51 -4.22 -9.79 6.20
CA GLN A 51 -5.45 -9.58 6.97
C GLN A 51 -5.75 -10.74 7.93
N ALA A 52 -5.50 -11.98 7.51
CA ALA A 52 -5.70 -13.16 8.35
C ALA A 52 -4.67 -13.25 9.49
N ALA A 53 -3.50 -12.64 9.33
CA ALA A 53 -2.44 -12.61 10.33
C ALA A 53 -2.63 -11.52 11.40
N ILE A 54 -3.54 -10.56 11.20
CA ILE A 54 -3.82 -9.53 12.22
C ILE A 54 -4.62 -10.12 13.38
N GLY A 55 -4.09 -9.96 14.58
CA GLY A 55 -4.67 -10.48 15.82
C GLY A 55 -3.65 -11.29 16.61
N GLY A 56 -3.75 -11.24 17.94
CA GLY A 56 -2.72 -11.80 18.82
C GLY A 56 -1.50 -10.87 18.89
N ASP A 57 -0.35 -11.37 18.43
CA ASP A 57 0.96 -10.69 18.50
C ASP A 57 1.17 -9.62 17.42
N TYR A 58 0.49 -9.74 16.28
CA TYR A 58 0.60 -8.79 15.17
C TYR A 58 -0.56 -7.79 15.16
N VAL A 59 -0.21 -6.52 15.03
CA VAL A 59 -1.15 -5.39 15.07
C VAL A 59 -1.32 -4.71 13.73
N LYS A 60 -0.39 -4.94 12.79
CA LYS A 60 -0.41 -4.34 11.47
C LYS A 60 0.29 -5.24 10.45
N TYR A 61 -0.12 -5.15 9.19
CA TYR A 61 0.53 -5.83 8.07
C TYR A 61 0.75 -4.85 6.93
N GLU A 62 1.76 -5.11 6.10
CA GLU A 62 2.07 -4.38 4.88
C GLU A 62 2.53 -5.36 3.80
N CYS A 63 2.01 -5.19 2.59
CA CYS A 63 2.54 -5.85 1.40
C CYS A 63 3.57 -4.92 0.74
N ARG A 64 4.84 -5.33 0.74
CA ARG A 64 5.98 -4.56 0.24
C ARG A 64 6.58 -5.19 -1.03
N GLY A 65 7.64 -4.58 -1.53
CA GLY A 65 8.29 -4.97 -2.77
C GLY A 65 7.73 -4.29 -4.02
N THR A 66 8.46 -4.40 -5.13
CA THR A 66 8.07 -3.82 -6.43
C THR A 66 6.70 -4.30 -6.91
N SER A 67 6.29 -5.50 -6.50
CA SER A 67 5.02 -6.13 -6.87
C SER A 67 4.00 -6.20 -5.73
N ALA A 68 4.30 -5.62 -4.56
CA ALA A 68 3.47 -5.74 -3.34
C ALA A 68 3.17 -7.20 -2.97
N THR A 69 4.17 -8.08 -3.07
CA THR A 69 4.07 -9.53 -2.86
C THR A 69 4.75 -10.00 -1.57
N GLU A 70 5.58 -9.17 -0.96
CA GLU A 70 6.29 -9.48 0.28
C GLU A 70 5.40 -9.12 1.47
N LEU A 71 4.98 -10.09 2.29
CA LEU A 71 4.20 -9.83 3.48
C LEU A 71 5.12 -9.47 4.65
N TRP A 72 4.86 -8.29 5.22
CA TRP A 72 5.52 -7.81 6.43
C TRP A 72 4.48 -7.62 7.54
N LEU A 73 4.74 -8.17 8.71
CA LEU A 73 3.89 -8.05 9.89
C LEU A 73 4.58 -7.19 10.94
N ALA A 74 3.79 -6.41 11.67
CA ALA A 74 4.25 -5.53 12.73
C ALA A 74 3.70 -5.97 14.08
N GLU A 75 4.59 -6.03 15.07
CA GLU A 75 4.28 -6.20 16.49
C GLU A 75 4.58 -4.90 17.26
N ILE A 76 3.95 -4.72 18.42
CA ILE A 76 4.22 -3.61 19.34
C ILE A 76 5.21 -4.10 20.40
N TRP A 77 6.31 -3.37 20.58
CA TRP A 77 7.33 -3.64 21.59
C TRP A 77 7.07 -2.87 22.90
#